data_AF-A0A9D2TZ60-F1
#
_entry.id   AF-A0A9D2TZ60-F1
#
_cell.length_a   1.000
_cell.length_b   1.000
_cell.length_c   1.000
_cell.angle_alpha   90.00
_cell.angle_beta   90.00
_cell.angle_gamma   90.00
#
_symmetry.space_group_name_H-M   'P 1'
#
loop_
_entity.id
_entity.type
_entity.pdbx_description
1 polymer ?
#
loop_
_entity_poly.entity_id
_entity_poly.type
_entity_poly.pdbx_seq_one_letter_code
_entity_poly.pdbx_strand_id
1 'polypeptide(L)'
;MLIRLSIRNAKRQFRDYSIFFLTLACTVSFLYAFHTLIFSDSMNALPDMEVLPLMIVSATSLIVLIMGWIVGFATNDILKKRSRELAIYLLSGISLRSVRRLVFRENILIGAAAFAAGLPVGLLLSWLLEAVVTHMFAMEYSLRFSFSWKACGLTFLSFLLILLFAARRNGAWIKRASVREFLYLDRQNEQAPASGKSFCVFFSALSLSACLAGMFFLAAEPFGKGYDVLIGILCLVLFLTGFFQSAPAFLVSCLDRSAWKYRKNRLLLFREFTAKIHTVSTAMGILSVLLTLSLIFQGVGVCVYRIADQNAAQNVFDLTILHEGEAGDFSAYEAFLKSRLPVKSSHSWPIYTDGKTDFLDVKNRAVAASGHTGSLPYTEYQTDTCMRQSDYLALRSMLGYESVSLDPSLCYVHCLPALRNVFDELIRQNPERNCGGYAFCADGIFCEPFGQLEAYGNGLDYVLIVPDQAADRLNVVYSLWAALTEGTPDSLFLQEMAE
;
A
#
# COMPACT_ATOMS: atom_id res chain seq x y z
N MET A 1 -1.94 -8.42 -49.28
CA MET A 1 -0.75 -9.27 -49.08
C MET A 1 -0.20 -9.21 -47.66
N LEU A 2 0.17 -8.04 -47.11
CA LEU A 2 0.78 -7.90 -45.77
C LEU A 2 -0.10 -8.37 -44.59
N ILE A 3 -1.43 -8.20 -44.67
CA ILE A 3 -2.36 -8.62 -43.61
C ILE A 3 -2.44 -10.15 -43.52
N ARG A 4 -2.57 -10.84 -44.66
CA ARG A 4 -2.54 -12.31 -44.71
C ARG A 4 -1.20 -12.88 -44.21
N LEU A 5 -0.08 -12.19 -44.48
CA LEU A 5 1.24 -12.59 -44.00
C LEU A 5 1.34 -12.48 -42.46
N SER A 6 0.85 -11.38 -41.88
CA SER A 6 0.85 -11.13 -40.44
C SER A 6 0.02 -12.19 -39.67
N ILE A 7 -1.20 -12.49 -40.15
CA ILE A 7 -2.06 -13.52 -39.52
C ILE A 7 -1.41 -14.91 -39.59
N ARG A 8 -0.79 -15.24 -40.72
CA ARG A 8 -0.15 -16.55 -40.91
C ARG A 8 1.12 -16.72 -40.07
N ASN A 9 1.91 -15.66 -39.89
CA ASN A 9 3.07 -15.67 -39.00
C ASN A 9 2.65 -15.81 -37.53
N ALA A 10 1.66 -15.05 -37.08
CA ALA A 10 1.13 -15.15 -35.72
C ALA A 10 0.64 -16.57 -35.39
N LYS A 11 -0.06 -17.23 -36.33
CA LYS A 11 -0.53 -18.61 -36.17
C LYS A 11 0.61 -19.64 -36.20
N ARG A 12 1.64 -19.45 -37.04
CA ARG A 12 2.78 -20.37 -37.17
C ARG A 12 3.75 -20.32 -35.99
N GLN A 13 3.93 -19.15 -35.38
CA GLN A 13 4.82 -18.92 -34.24
C GLN A 13 4.07 -18.89 -32.89
N PHE A 14 2.82 -19.37 -32.83
CA PHE A 14 1.98 -19.30 -31.61
C PHE A 14 2.69 -19.80 -30.34
N ARG A 15 3.53 -20.84 -30.43
CA ARG A 15 4.32 -21.37 -29.30
C ARG A 15 5.35 -20.37 -28.79
N ASP A 16 6.02 -19.64 -29.68
CA ASP A 16 7.01 -18.63 -29.31
C ASP A 16 6.34 -17.32 -28.86
N TYR A 17 5.10 -17.07 -29.29
CA TYR A 17 4.25 -15.94 -28.89
C TYR A 17 3.43 -16.18 -27.63
N SER A 18 3.33 -17.42 -27.14
CA SER A 18 2.47 -17.76 -26.01
C SER A 18 2.83 -16.98 -24.74
N ILE A 19 4.13 -16.84 -24.44
CA ILE A 19 4.61 -16.08 -23.28
C ILE A 19 4.26 -14.59 -23.40
N PHE A 20 4.37 -14.03 -24.60
CA PHE A 20 4.03 -12.63 -24.85
C PHE A 20 2.54 -12.36 -24.74
N PHE A 21 1.74 -13.22 -25.36
CA PHE A 21 0.30 -13.16 -25.27
C PHE A 21 -0.14 -13.27 -23.81
N LEU A 22 0.42 -14.23 -23.06
CA LEU A 22 0.16 -14.37 -21.63
C LEU A 22 0.54 -13.12 -20.85
N THR A 23 1.71 -12.53 -21.14
CA THR A 23 2.14 -11.28 -20.49
C THR A 23 1.13 -10.15 -20.74
N LEU A 24 0.71 -9.95 -21.99
CA LEU A 24 -0.29 -8.93 -22.34
C LEU A 24 -1.65 -9.20 -21.69
N ALA A 25 -2.11 -10.46 -21.68
CA ALA A 25 -3.38 -10.85 -21.08
C ALA A 25 -3.36 -10.64 -19.56
N CYS A 26 -2.26 -11.01 -18.88
CA CYS A 26 -2.05 -10.73 -17.46
C CYS A 26 -2.03 -9.22 -17.19
N THR A 27 -1.33 -8.42 -18.01
CA THR A 27 -1.34 -6.95 -17.87
C THR A 27 -2.75 -6.37 -17.93
N VAL A 28 -3.56 -6.82 -18.90
CA VAL A 28 -4.98 -6.39 -18.99
C VAL A 28 -5.78 -6.85 -17.77
N SER A 29 -5.57 -8.08 -17.32
CA SER A 29 -6.26 -8.67 -16.17
C SER A 29 -6.00 -7.86 -14.89
N PHE A 30 -4.72 -7.57 -14.60
CA PHE A 30 -4.33 -6.78 -13.44
C PHE A 30 -4.80 -5.34 -13.53
N LEU A 31 -4.63 -4.67 -14.68
CA LEU A 31 -5.11 -3.29 -14.87
C LEU A 31 -6.62 -3.20 -14.63
N TYR A 32 -7.39 -4.13 -15.17
CA TYR A 32 -8.83 -4.17 -14.95
C TYR A 32 -9.20 -4.39 -13.48
N ALA A 33 -8.55 -5.35 -12.81
CA ALA A 33 -8.80 -5.64 -11.41
C ALA A 33 -8.53 -4.43 -10.51
N PHE A 34 -7.39 -3.76 -10.68
CA PHE A 34 -7.04 -2.56 -9.91
C PHE A 34 -7.93 -1.36 -10.25
N HIS A 35 -8.23 -1.11 -11.53
CA HIS A 35 -9.15 -0.02 -11.89
C HIS A 35 -10.56 -0.25 -11.35
N THR A 36 -11.03 -1.49 -11.31
CA THR A 36 -12.35 -1.82 -10.72
C THR A 36 -12.36 -1.55 -9.22
N LEU A 37 -11.28 -1.92 -8.51
CA LEU A 37 -11.13 -1.61 -7.09
C LEU A 37 -11.07 -0.10 -6.82
N ILE A 38 -10.39 0.66 -7.67
CA ILE A 38 -10.31 2.13 -7.59
C ILE A 38 -11.69 2.79 -7.74
N PHE A 39 -12.55 2.23 -8.58
CA PHE A 39 -13.88 2.77 -8.86
C PHE A 39 -14.99 2.05 -8.09
N SER A 40 -14.66 1.20 -7.11
CA SER A 40 -15.68 0.52 -6.31
C SER A 40 -16.34 1.49 -5.34
N ASP A 41 -17.61 1.22 -5.02
CA ASP A 41 -18.38 2.05 -4.09
C ASP A 41 -17.75 2.10 -2.69
N SER A 42 -16.98 1.07 -2.31
CA SER A 42 -16.17 1.04 -1.07
C SER A 42 -15.13 2.15 -0.97
N MET A 43 -14.62 2.68 -2.10
CA MET A 43 -13.71 3.83 -2.11
C MET A 43 -14.47 5.17 -2.05
N ASN A 44 -15.73 5.21 -2.49
CA ASN A 44 -16.59 6.39 -2.41
C ASN A 44 -17.24 6.56 -1.02
N ALA A 45 -17.28 5.49 -0.21
CA ALA A 45 -17.72 5.52 1.18
C ALA A 45 -16.66 6.06 2.15
N LEU A 46 -15.41 6.21 1.69
CA LEU A 46 -14.39 6.94 2.45
C LEU A 46 -14.74 8.43 2.40
N PRO A 47 -14.57 9.19 3.50
CA PRO A 47 -14.88 10.62 3.51
C PRO A 47 -14.20 11.33 2.34
N ASP A 48 -14.83 12.38 1.79
CA ASP A 48 -14.28 13.22 0.70
C ASP A 48 -12.96 13.86 1.14
N MET A 49 -11.89 13.09 1.07
CA MET A 49 -10.52 13.56 1.22
C MET A 49 -10.16 14.17 -0.13
N GLU A 50 -9.86 15.47 -0.18
CA GLU A 50 -9.40 16.18 -1.40
C GLU A 50 -8.22 15.45 -2.11
N VAL A 51 -7.54 14.57 -1.39
CA VAL A 51 -6.38 13.77 -1.82
C VAL A 51 -6.78 12.48 -2.58
N LEU A 52 -8.03 12.00 -2.49
CA LEU A 52 -8.46 10.73 -3.08
C LEU A 52 -8.25 10.67 -4.61
N PRO A 53 -8.61 11.70 -5.41
CA PRO A 53 -8.36 11.69 -6.86
C PRO A 53 -6.86 11.67 -7.20
N LEU A 54 -6.03 12.38 -6.42
CA LEU A 54 -4.58 12.41 -6.60
C LEU A 54 -3.95 11.05 -6.29
N MET A 55 -4.44 10.37 -5.25
CA MET A 55 -4.01 9.02 -4.88
C MET A 55 -4.36 8.00 -5.97
N ILE A 56 -5.57 8.08 -6.54
CA ILE A 56 -6.01 7.23 -7.65
C ILE A 56 -5.14 7.44 -8.89
N VAL A 57 -4.88 8.70 -9.26
CA VAL A 57 -4.04 9.04 -10.42
C VAL A 57 -2.61 8.56 -10.22
N SER A 58 -2.04 8.72 -9.03
CA SER A 58 -0.68 8.29 -8.72
C SER A 58 -0.55 6.76 -8.74
N ALA A 59 -1.48 6.03 -8.12
CA ALA A 59 -1.52 4.56 -8.13
C ALA A 59 -1.66 4.01 -9.55
N THR A 60 -2.59 4.57 -10.34
CA THR A 60 -2.78 4.19 -11.75
C THR A 60 -1.51 4.44 -12.57
N SER A 61 -0.87 5.59 -12.39
CA SER A 61 0.36 5.96 -13.11
C SER A 61 1.51 5.00 -12.79
N LEU A 62 1.65 4.59 -11.52
CA LEU A 62 2.65 3.62 -11.09
C LEU A 62 2.43 2.25 -11.75
N ILE A 63 1.20 1.74 -11.73
CA ILE A 63 0.86 0.45 -12.35
C ILE A 63 1.15 0.49 -13.86
N VAL A 64 0.75 1.56 -14.54
CA VAL A 64 1.02 1.74 -15.99
C VAL A 64 2.52 1.79 -16.28
N LEU A 65 3.32 2.43 -15.44
CA LEU A 65 4.77 2.49 -15.60
C LEU A 65 5.41 1.09 -15.49
N ILE A 66 5.05 0.34 -14.45
CA ILE A 66 5.58 -1.01 -14.20
C ILE A 66 5.15 -1.96 -15.32
N MET A 67 3.86 -2.00 -15.64
CA MET A 67 3.32 -2.85 -16.71
C MET A 67 3.86 -2.45 -18.08
N GLY A 68 4.00 -1.16 -18.34
CA GLY A 68 4.61 -0.63 -19.56
C GLY A 68 6.05 -1.09 -19.77
N TRP A 69 6.81 -1.15 -18.67
CA TRP A 69 8.17 -1.69 -18.69
C TRP A 69 8.20 -3.19 -18.99
N ILE A 70 7.37 -3.99 -18.29
CA ILE A 70 7.27 -5.44 -18.48
C ILE A 70 6.88 -5.79 -19.92
N VAL A 71 5.84 -5.12 -20.45
CA VAL A 71 5.40 -5.31 -21.84
C VAL A 71 6.50 -4.87 -22.81
N GLY A 72 7.19 -3.77 -22.54
CA GLY A 72 8.33 -3.31 -23.33
C GLY A 72 9.46 -4.34 -23.40
N PHE A 73 9.80 -4.96 -22.26
CA PHE A 73 10.79 -6.02 -22.18
C PHE A 73 10.35 -7.27 -22.97
N ALA A 74 9.13 -7.76 -22.74
CA ALA A 74 8.60 -8.94 -23.43
C ALA A 74 8.54 -8.74 -24.95
N THR A 75 8.15 -7.54 -25.41
CA THR A 75 8.11 -7.25 -26.84
C THR A 75 9.51 -7.20 -27.46
N ASN A 76 10.51 -6.71 -26.73
CA ASN A 76 11.89 -6.69 -27.21
C ASN A 76 12.48 -8.11 -27.34
N ASP A 77 12.15 -9.01 -26.40
CA ASP A 77 12.61 -10.40 -26.45
C ASP A 77 12.13 -11.14 -27.72
N ILE A 78 10.87 -10.95 -28.10
CA ILE A 78 10.32 -11.49 -29.35
C ILE A 78 11.01 -10.92 -30.57
N LEU A 79 11.26 -9.61 -30.57
CA LEU A 79 11.94 -8.94 -31.67
C LEU A 79 13.36 -9.48 -31.84
N LYS A 80 14.05 -9.81 -30.75
CA LYS A 80 15.35 -10.49 -30.79
C LYS A 80 15.23 -11.89 -31.37
N LYS A 81 14.25 -12.70 -30.92
CA LYS A 81 14.00 -14.05 -31.48
C LYS A 81 13.65 -14.03 -32.97
N ARG A 82 13.01 -12.96 -33.45
CA ARG A 82 12.63 -12.76 -34.86
C ARG A 82 13.61 -11.92 -35.66
N SER A 83 14.73 -11.50 -35.05
CA SER A 83 15.75 -10.64 -35.69
C SER A 83 16.20 -11.20 -37.05
N ARG A 84 16.43 -12.50 -37.13
CA ARG A 84 16.84 -13.20 -38.36
C ARG A 84 15.77 -13.20 -39.44
N GLU A 85 14.49 -13.34 -39.08
CA GLU A 85 13.36 -13.24 -40.02
C GLU A 85 13.26 -11.83 -40.60
N LEU A 86 13.37 -10.82 -39.73
CA LEU A 86 13.36 -9.41 -40.12
C LEU A 86 14.57 -9.07 -41.02
N ALA A 87 15.73 -9.67 -40.75
CA ALA A 87 16.94 -9.52 -41.57
C ALA A 87 16.75 -10.08 -42.99
N ILE A 88 16.13 -11.26 -43.11
CA ILE A 88 15.81 -11.87 -44.42
C ILE A 88 14.85 -10.99 -45.21
N TYR A 89 13.85 -10.38 -44.55
CA TYR A 89 12.95 -9.42 -45.19
C TYR A 89 13.68 -8.18 -45.72
N LEU A 90 14.61 -7.63 -44.95
CA LEU A 90 15.42 -6.48 -45.40
C LEU A 90 16.36 -6.86 -46.56
N LEU A 91 17.00 -8.03 -46.51
CA LEU A 91 17.86 -8.56 -47.59
C LEU A 91 17.08 -8.83 -48.88
N SER A 92 15.80 -9.20 -48.77
CA SER A 92 14.90 -9.41 -49.91
C SER A 92 14.40 -8.11 -50.54
N GLY A 93 14.90 -6.95 -50.11
CA GLY A 93 14.55 -5.63 -50.65
C GLY A 93 13.29 -5.00 -50.05
N ILE A 94 12.72 -5.56 -48.98
CA ILE A 94 11.56 -4.94 -48.31
C ILE A 94 12.04 -3.71 -47.54
N SER A 95 11.40 -2.56 -47.77
CA SER A 95 11.76 -1.33 -47.06
C SER A 95 11.57 -1.46 -45.54
N LEU A 96 12.47 -0.83 -44.77
CA LEU A 96 12.43 -0.78 -43.30
C LEU A 96 11.08 -0.25 -42.76
N ARG A 97 10.45 0.70 -43.48
CA ARG A 97 9.13 1.23 -43.14
C ARG A 97 8.04 0.18 -43.23
N SER A 98 8.12 -0.73 -44.21
CA SER A 98 7.17 -1.83 -44.37
C SER A 98 7.36 -2.90 -43.31
N VAL A 99 8.61 -3.24 -42.95
CA VAL A 99 8.93 -4.16 -41.85
C VAL A 99 8.41 -3.61 -40.51
N ARG A 100 8.64 -2.32 -40.21
CA ARG A 100 8.10 -1.68 -39.00
C ARG A 100 6.57 -1.72 -38.94
N ARG A 101 5.89 -1.46 -40.07
CA ARG A 101 4.41 -1.55 -40.14
C ARG A 101 3.89 -2.97 -39.97
N LEU A 102 4.62 -3.98 -40.46
CA LEU A 102 4.29 -5.39 -40.27
C LEU A 102 4.31 -5.76 -38.79
N VAL A 103 5.43 -5.49 -38.10
CA VAL A 103 5.58 -5.77 -36.67
C VAL A 103 4.53 -5.02 -35.83
N PHE A 104 4.29 -3.74 -36.15
CA PHE A 104 3.27 -2.95 -35.45
C PHE A 104 1.87 -3.57 -35.55
N ARG A 105 1.47 -4.01 -36.75
CA ARG A 105 0.17 -4.65 -36.96
C ARG A 105 0.05 -5.99 -36.25
N GLU A 106 1.13 -6.76 -36.22
CA GLU A 106 1.17 -8.03 -35.51
C GLU A 106 0.99 -7.82 -34.00
N ASN A 107 1.67 -6.84 -33.42
CA ASN A 107 1.51 -6.48 -32.01
C ASN A 107 0.09 -5.99 -31.68
N ILE A 108 -0.54 -5.22 -32.57
CA ILE A 108 -1.94 -4.81 -32.39
C ILE A 108 -2.88 -6.02 -32.41
N LEU A 109 -2.69 -6.95 -33.36
CA LEU A 109 -3.54 -8.14 -33.47
C LEU A 109 -3.44 -9.02 -32.22
N ILE A 110 -2.21 -9.26 -31.75
CA ILE A 110 -1.97 -10.03 -30.53
C ILE A 110 -2.50 -9.27 -29.31
N GLY A 111 -2.29 -7.95 -29.24
CA GLY A 111 -2.80 -7.09 -28.16
C GLY A 111 -4.32 -7.10 -28.07
N ALA A 112 -5.02 -7.04 -29.21
CA ALA A 112 -6.48 -7.12 -29.25
C ALA A 112 -6.99 -8.49 -28.75
N ALA A 113 -6.35 -9.58 -29.18
CA ALA A 113 -6.68 -10.92 -28.69
C ALA A 113 -6.39 -11.06 -27.19
N ALA A 114 -5.27 -10.50 -26.71
CA ALA A 114 -4.89 -10.53 -25.30
C ALA A 114 -5.84 -9.68 -24.44
N PHE A 115 -6.34 -8.56 -24.96
CA PHE A 115 -7.35 -7.75 -24.28
C PHE A 115 -8.67 -8.51 -24.13
N ALA A 116 -9.12 -9.18 -25.19
CA ALA A 116 -10.33 -10.00 -25.15
C ALA A 116 -10.22 -11.19 -24.19
N ALA A 117 -9.04 -11.82 -24.10
CA ALA A 117 -8.81 -12.94 -23.17
C ALA A 117 -8.52 -12.49 -21.73
N GLY A 118 -7.86 -11.34 -21.56
CA GLY A 118 -7.47 -10.79 -20.26
C GLY A 118 -8.62 -10.15 -19.49
N LEU A 119 -9.63 -9.59 -20.18
CA LEU A 119 -10.80 -9.01 -19.50
C LEU A 119 -11.58 -10.02 -18.63
N PRO A 120 -11.97 -11.21 -19.12
CA PRO A 120 -12.62 -12.23 -18.29
C PRO A 120 -11.80 -12.65 -17.06
N VAL A 121 -10.48 -12.79 -17.24
CA VAL A 121 -9.58 -13.14 -16.13
C VAL A 121 -9.44 -11.97 -15.15
N GLY A 122 -9.40 -10.74 -15.65
CA GLY A 122 -9.40 -9.53 -14.83
C GLY A 122 -10.68 -9.36 -14.02
N LEU A 123 -11.83 -9.77 -14.56
CA LEU A 123 -13.10 -9.79 -13.83
C LEU A 123 -13.03 -10.75 -12.64
N LEU A 124 -12.57 -11.99 -12.86
CA LEU A 124 -12.38 -12.96 -11.77
C LEU A 124 -11.40 -12.44 -10.71
N LEU A 125 -10.32 -11.79 -11.16
CA LEU A 125 -9.32 -11.21 -10.26
C LEU A 125 -9.87 -10.00 -9.49
N SER A 126 -10.76 -9.21 -10.09
CA SER A 126 -11.41 -8.08 -9.41
C SER A 126 -12.27 -8.54 -8.24
N TRP A 127 -13.00 -9.64 -8.37
CA TRP A 127 -13.78 -10.23 -7.28
C TRP A 127 -12.88 -10.72 -6.15
N LEU A 128 -11.74 -11.33 -6.49
CA LEU A 128 -10.77 -11.76 -5.48
C LEU A 128 -10.21 -10.55 -4.71
N LEU A 129 -9.82 -9.48 -5.41
CA LEU A 129 -9.33 -8.25 -4.78
C LEU A 129 -10.39 -7.60 -3.89
N GLU A 130 -11.62 -7.49 -4.38
CA GLU A 130 -12.74 -6.90 -3.64
C GLU A 130 -13.07 -7.71 -2.38
N ALA A 131 -13.09 -9.05 -2.47
CA ALA A 131 -13.30 -9.91 -1.31
C ALA A 131 -12.19 -9.73 -0.24
N VAL A 132 -10.94 -9.62 -0.66
CA VAL A 132 -9.81 -9.35 0.25
C VAL A 132 -9.97 -7.99 0.91
N VAL A 133 -10.24 -6.93 0.14
CA VAL A 133 -10.36 -5.56 0.68
C VAL A 133 -11.56 -5.43 1.61
N THR A 134 -12.71 -6.00 1.25
CA THR A 134 -13.92 -5.96 2.08
C THR A 134 -13.71 -6.67 3.42
N HIS A 135 -13.02 -7.81 3.40
CA HIS A 135 -12.61 -8.51 4.62
C HIS A 135 -11.61 -7.70 5.45
N MET A 136 -10.70 -6.94 4.84
CA MET A 136 -9.79 -6.06 5.58
C MET A 136 -10.53 -4.93 6.32
N PHE A 137 -11.66 -4.48 5.81
CA PHE A 137 -12.49 -3.43 6.42
C PHE A 137 -13.64 -3.99 7.27
N ALA A 138 -13.66 -5.30 7.56
CA ALA A 138 -14.72 -5.98 8.32
C ALA A 138 -16.15 -5.72 7.81
N MET A 139 -16.29 -5.39 6.52
CA MET A 139 -17.59 -5.16 5.89
C MET A 139 -18.21 -6.48 5.42
N GLU A 140 -19.54 -6.56 5.38
CA GLU A 140 -20.23 -7.72 4.84
C GLU A 140 -20.02 -7.82 3.33
N TYR A 141 -19.35 -8.89 2.88
CA TYR A 141 -19.11 -9.11 1.45
C TYR A 141 -20.37 -9.68 0.78
N SER A 142 -21.06 -8.85 0.02
CA SER A 142 -22.10 -9.31 -0.91
C SER A 142 -21.50 -9.51 -2.31
N LEU A 143 -21.65 -10.72 -2.87
CA LEU A 143 -21.24 -11.02 -4.25
C LEU A 143 -22.13 -10.23 -5.24
N ARG A 144 -21.70 -9.02 -5.58
CA ARG A 144 -22.33 -8.22 -6.63
C ARG A 144 -21.53 -8.35 -7.92
N PHE A 145 -22.21 -8.77 -8.99
CA PHE A 145 -21.63 -8.78 -10.33
C PHE A 145 -21.54 -7.34 -10.87
N SER A 146 -20.55 -6.58 -10.41
CA SER A 146 -20.33 -5.18 -10.81
C SER A 146 -19.36 -5.09 -11.99
N PHE A 147 -19.88 -5.20 -13.22
CA PHE A 147 -19.07 -4.86 -14.41
C PHE A 147 -18.98 -3.34 -14.57
N SER A 148 -17.81 -2.74 -14.29
CA SER A 148 -17.61 -1.29 -14.41
C SER A 148 -17.16 -0.90 -15.82
N TRP A 149 -18.06 -0.26 -16.58
CA TRP A 149 -17.74 0.31 -17.88
C TRP A 149 -16.64 1.38 -17.81
N LYS A 150 -16.61 2.17 -16.72
CA LYS A 150 -15.57 3.17 -16.48
C LYS A 150 -14.19 2.52 -16.33
N ALA A 151 -14.09 1.46 -15.52
CA ALA A 151 -12.85 0.69 -15.33
C ALA A 151 -12.38 0.00 -16.62
N CYS A 152 -13.31 -0.53 -17.41
CA CYS A 152 -13.00 -1.12 -18.72
C CYS A 152 -12.43 -0.07 -19.68
N GLY A 153 -13.04 1.12 -19.76
CA GLY A 153 -12.57 2.23 -20.59
C GLY A 153 -11.16 2.70 -20.20
N LEU A 154 -10.91 2.88 -18.90
CA LEU A 154 -9.59 3.28 -18.40
C LEU A 154 -8.54 2.20 -18.67
N THR A 155 -8.89 0.91 -18.48
CA THR A 155 -8.01 -0.21 -18.81
C THR A 155 -7.65 -0.25 -20.28
N PHE A 156 -8.62 -0.04 -21.17
CA PHE A 156 -8.39 0.02 -22.60
C PHE A 156 -7.43 1.16 -22.98
N LEU A 157 -7.64 2.35 -22.44
CA LEU A 157 -6.78 3.51 -22.69
C LEU A 157 -5.36 3.28 -22.17
N SER A 158 -5.22 2.82 -20.93
CA SER A 158 -3.92 2.52 -20.31
C SER A 158 -3.16 1.44 -21.08
N PHE A 159 -3.84 0.36 -21.47
CA PHE A 159 -3.24 -0.72 -22.27
C PHE A 159 -2.82 -0.23 -23.66
N LEU A 160 -3.63 0.62 -24.31
CA LEU A 160 -3.29 1.23 -25.60
C LEU A 160 -2.03 2.09 -25.49
N LEU A 161 -1.92 2.92 -24.44
CA LEU A 161 -0.73 3.75 -24.18
C LEU A 161 0.52 2.88 -23.98
N ILE A 162 0.42 1.81 -23.20
CA ILE A 162 1.51 0.84 -22.99
C ILE A 162 1.94 0.21 -24.33
N LEU A 163 0.99 -0.24 -25.15
CA LEU A 163 1.27 -0.90 -26.41
C LEU A 163 1.89 0.06 -27.43
N LEU A 164 1.44 1.31 -27.46
CA LEU A 164 2.03 2.38 -28.28
C LEU A 164 3.45 2.73 -27.82
N PHE A 165 3.69 2.83 -26.51
CA PHE A 165 5.01 3.06 -25.94
C PHE A 165 5.99 1.94 -26.32
N ALA A 166 5.59 0.68 -26.13
CA ALA A 166 6.38 -0.48 -26.53
C ALA A 166 6.64 -0.49 -28.04
N ALA A 167 5.62 -0.23 -28.86
CA ALA A 167 5.77 -0.13 -30.32
C ALA A 167 6.75 0.97 -30.74
N ARG A 168 6.73 2.13 -30.09
CA ARG A 168 7.64 3.25 -30.38
C ARG A 168 9.09 2.88 -30.03
N ARG A 169 9.31 2.28 -28.85
CA ARG A 169 10.63 1.80 -28.40
C ARG A 169 11.21 0.77 -29.39
N ASN A 170 10.39 -0.18 -29.81
CA ASN A 170 10.76 -1.21 -30.77
C ASN A 170 11.03 -0.65 -32.16
N GLY A 171 10.19 0.27 -32.64
CA GLY A 171 10.39 0.94 -33.92
C GLY A 171 11.68 1.75 -33.96
N ALA A 172 12.07 2.37 -32.83
CA ALA A 172 13.35 3.06 -32.70
C ALA A 172 14.54 2.09 -32.72
N TRP A 173 14.43 0.93 -32.05
CA TRP A 173 15.45 -0.12 -32.09
C TRP A 173 15.65 -0.66 -33.51
N ILE A 174 14.56 -1.00 -34.22
CA ILE A 174 14.62 -1.46 -35.62
C ILE A 174 15.25 -0.43 -36.55
N LYS A 175 15.03 0.87 -36.29
CA LYS A 175 15.62 1.95 -37.10
C LYS A 175 17.15 2.02 -36.96
N ARG A 176 17.68 1.72 -35.77
CA ARG A 176 19.10 1.87 -35.46
C ARG A 176 19.91 0.61 -35.77
N ALA A 177 19.29 -0.56 -35.71
CA ALA A 177 19.97 -1.83 -35.93
C ALA A 177 20.36 -2.04 -37.40
N SER A 178 21.62 -2.38 -37.62
CA SER A 178 22.15 -2.73 -38.95
C SER A 178 21.69 -4.13 -39.39
N VAL A 179 21.58 -4.39 -40.70
CA VAL A 179 21.23 -5.73 -41.23
C VAL A 179 22.23 -6.79 -40.74
N ARG A 180 23.51 -6.41 -40.58
CA ARG A 180 24.56 -7.25 -40.02
C ARG A 180 24.31 -7.57 -38.54
N GLU A 181 23.91 -6.60 -37.72
CA GLU A 181 23.51 -6.87 -36.33
C GLU A 181 22.33 -7.84 -36.26
N PHE A 182 21.29 -7.63 -37.06
CA PHE A 182 20.14 -8.54 -37.08
C PHE A 182 20.51 -9.97 -37.46
N LEU A 183 21.49 -10.17 -38.35
CA LEU A 183 21.93 -11.50 -38.80
C LEU A 183 22.83 -12.22 -37.81
N TYR A 184 23.63 -11.47 -37.04
CA TYR A 184 24.64 -12.00 -36.11
C TYR A 184 24.28 -11.79 -34.64
N LEU A 185 23.05 -11.35 -34.34
CA LEU A 185 22.59 -11.04 -32.97
C LEU A 185 22.79 -12.22 -32.01
N ASP A 186 22.62 -13.45 -32.48
CA ASP A 186 22.80 -14.69 -31.71
C ASP A 186 24.27 -15.13 -31.53
N ARG A 187 25.21 -14.53 -32.28
CA ARG A 187 26.63 -14.94 -32.36
C ARG A 187 27.62 -13.92 -31.81
N GLN A 188 27.17 -12.74 -31.42
CA GLN A 188 28.05 -11.72 -30.83
C GLN A 188 28.26 -12.02 -29.35
N ASN A 189 29.52 -12.24 -28.95
CA ASN A 189 29.90 -12.15 -27.54
C ASN A 189 29.75 -10.69 -27.10
N GLU A 190 29.20 -10.48 -25.91
CA GLU A 190 29.16 -9.16 -25.31
C GLU A 190 30.60 -8.63 -25.14
N GLN A 191 30.82 -7.35 -25.44
CA GLN A 191 32.11 -6.75 -25.16
C GLN A 191 32.36 -6.81 -23.65
N ALA A 192 33.56 -7.25 -23.26
CA ALA A 192 33.96 -7.24 -21.86
C ALA A 192 33.76 -5.81 -21.30
N PRO A 193 33.25 -5.67 -20.07
CA PRO A 193 32.97 -4.35 -19.48
C PRO A 193 34.21 -3.46 -19.53
N ALA A 194 33.99 -2.17 -19.79
CA ALA A 194 35.01 -1.15 -19.97
C ALA A 194 36.15 -1.32 -18.94
N SER A 195 37.34 -1.61 -19.46
CA SER A 195 38.45 -2.20 -18.72
C SER A 195 39.23 -1.14 -17.93
N GLY A 196 38.82 -0.92 -16.68
CA GLY A 196 39.63 -0.24 -15.68
C GLY A 196 39.31 -0.74 -14.27
N LYS A 197 40.29 -1.34 -13.57
CA LYS A 197 40.13 -1.81 -12.18
C LYS A 197 39.62 -0.70 -11.25
N SER A 198 40.11 0.53 -11.45
CA SER A 198 39.68 1.71 -10.68
C SER A 198 38.20 2.05 -10.91
N PHE A 199 37.72 1.94 -12.15
CA PHE A 199 36.33 2.19 -12.51
C PHE A 199 35.39 1.15 -11.87
N CYS A 200 35.70 -0.14 -11.98
CA CYS A 200 34.89 -1.19 -11.32
C CYS A 200 34.87 -1.06 -9.80
N VAL A 201 36.00 -0.73 -9.17
CA VAL A 201 36.09 -0.55 -7.72
C VAL A 201 35.30 0.70 -7.28
N PHE A 202 35.40 1.81 -8.02
CA PHE A 202 34.64 3.02 -7.75
C PHE A 202 33.12 2.77 -7.82
N PHE A 203 32.62 2.14 -8.87
CA PHE A 203 31.19 1.83 -9.00
C PHE A 203 30.70 0.85 -7.93
N SER A 204 31.53 -0.12 -7.53
CA SER A 204 31.21 -1.03 -6.44
C SER A 204 31.14 -0.30 -5.09
N ALA A 205 32.08 0.61 -4.83
CA ALA A 205 32.08 1.44 -3.63
C ALA A 205 30.90 2.41 -3.60
N LEU A 206 30.56 3.02 -4.75
CA LEU A 206 29.39 3.89 -4.89
C LEU A 206 28.10 3.12 -4.60
N SER A 207 27.96 1.92 -5.15
CA SER A 207 26.82 1.04 -4.87
C SER A 207 26.72 0.75 -3.37
N LEU A 208 27.82 0.36 -2.72
CA LEU A 208 27.83 0.08 -1.28
C LEU A 208 27.49 1.32 -0.44
N SER A 209 27.96 2.50 -0.84
CA SER A 209 27.59 3.76 -0.19
C SER A 209 26.09 4.06 -0.31
N ALA A 210 25.46 3.73 -1.44
CA ALA A 210 24.02 3.84 -1.63
C ALA A 210 23.25 2.86 -0.72
N CYS A 211 23.79 1.68 -0.45
CA CYS A 211 23.23 0.75 0.53
C CYS A 211 23.25 1.34 1.94
N LEU A 212 24.41 1.86 2.37
CA LEU A 212 24.55 2.48 3.69
C LEU A 212 23.62 3.70 3.85
N ALA A 213 23.55 4.55 2.83
CA ALA A 213 22.63 5.69 2.80
C ALA A 213 21.16 5.22 2.84
N GLY A 214 20.80 4.22 2.04
CA GLY A 214 19.45 3.67 2.01
C GLY A 214 19.03 3.06 3.34
N MET A 215 19.92 2.28 3.98
CA MET A 215 19.70 1.73 5.32
C MET A 215 19.59 2.83 6.37
N PHE A 216 20.41 3.89 6.27
CA PHE A 216 20.32 5.04 7.17
C PHE A 216 18.97 5.75 7.05
N PHE A 217 18.51 6.04 5.82
CA PHE A 217 17.21 6.68 5.61
C PHE A 217 16.01 5.80 5.97
N LEU A 218 16.14 4.47 5.87
CA LEU A 218 15.08 3.54 6.27
C LEU A 218 15.07 3.23 7.77
N ALA A 219 16.20 3.37 8.46
CA ALA A 219 16.33 3.07 9.89
C ALA A 219 16.28 4.32 10.78
N ALA A 220 16.56 5.51 10.23
CA ALA A 220 16.32 6.76 10.92
C ALA A 220 14.82 7.00 11.07
N GLU A 221 14.42 7.66 12.15
CA GLU A 221 13.04 8.13 12.28
C GLU A 221 12.68 9.07 11.12
N PRO A 222 11.43 9.07 10.63
CA PRO A 222 11.04 9.87 9.48
C PRO A 222 11.33 11.35 9.70
N PHE A 223 12.12 11.95 8.81
CA PHE A 223 12.38 13.39 8.84
C PHE A 223 11.15 14.13 8.27
N GLY A 224 10.12 14.32 9.11
CA GLY A 224 8.91 15.05 8.74
C GLY A 224 7.90 14.21 7.95
N LYS A 225 7.60 14.59 6.70
CA LYS A 225 6.46 14.04 5.92
C LYS A 225 6.71 12.67 5.25
N GLY A 226 7.72 11.91 5.67
CA GLY A 226 8.00 10.55 5.15
C GLY A 226 8.70 10.46 3.79
N TYR A 227 9.29 11.56 3.29
CA TYR A 227 10.06 11.56 2.02
C TYR A 227 11.37 10.76 2.11
N ASP A 228 11.91 10.63 3.31
CA ASP A 228 13.07 9.82 3.68
C ASP A 228 12.89 8.34 3.28
N VAL A 229 11.71 7.75 3.48
CA VAL A 229 11.41 6.38 3.04
C VAL A 229 11.50 6.24 1.52
N LEU A 230 10.98 7.22 0.78
CA LEU A 230 11.07 7.25 -0.70
C LEU A 230 12.53 7.34 -1.17
N ILE A 231 13.33 8.18 -0.52
CA ILE A 231 14.76 8.30 -0.79
C ILE A 231 15.48 6.99 -0.45
N GLY A 232 15.15 6.36 0.67
CA GLY A 232 15.68 5.08 1.10
C GLY A 232 15.41 3.95 0.09
N ILE A 233 14.17 3.84 -0.40
CA ILE A 233 13.79 2.90 -1.45
C ILE A 233 14.55 3.19 -2.75
N LEU A 234 14.67 4.46 -3.16
CA LEU A 234 15.42 4.84 -4.35
C LEU A 234 16.89 4.46 -4.23
N CYS A 235 17.53 4.75 -3.08
CA CYS A 235 18.90 4.35 -2.79
C CYS A 235 19.08 2.82 -2.84
N LEU A 236 18.10 2.06 -2.36
CA LEU A 236 18.13 0.61 -2.39
C LEU A 236 18.02 0.05 -3.83
N VAL A 237 17.17 0.64 -4.68
CA VAL A 237 17.08 0.30 -6.10
C VAL A 237 18.39 0.61 -6.84
N LEU A 238 18.98 1.78 -6.57
CA LEU A 238 20.28 2.18 -7.12
C LEU A 238 21.40 1.25 -6.64
N PHE A 239 21.38 0.83 -5.37
CA PHE A 239 22.31 -0.17 -4.84
C PHE A 239 22.16 -1.50 -5.57
N LEU A 240 20.96 -2.06 -5.69
CA LEU A 240 20.79 -3.38 -6.32
C LEU A 240 21.23 -3.34 -7.80
N THR A 241 20.83 -2.32 -8.55
CA THR A 241 21.25 -2.17 -9.95
C THR A 241 22.76 -1.99 -10.09
N GLY A 242 23.37 -1.12 -9.26
CA GLY A 242 24.81 -0.90 -9.24
C GLY A 242 25.60 -2.14 -8.83
N PHE A 243 25.13 -2.85 -7.80
CA PHE A 243 25.79 -4.03 -7.24
C PHE A 243 25.84 -5.17 -8.26
N PHE A 244 24.71 -5.47 -8.91
CA PHE A 244 24.70 -6.52 -9.91
C PHE A 244 25.50 -6.15 -11.16
N GLN A 245 25.65 -4.86 -11.49
CA GLN A 245 26.53 -4.40 -12.57
C GLN A 245 28.02 -4.46 -12.20
N SER A 246 28.37 -4.15 -10.96
CA SER A 246 29.76 -4.01 -10.53
C SER A 246 30.36 -5.30 -9.99
N ALA A 247 29.59 -6.13 -9.27
CA ALA A 247 30.08 -7.33 -8.60
C ALA A 247 30.62 -8.40 -9.59
N PRO A 248 29.92 -8.74 -10.70
CA PRO A 248 30.47 -9.66 -11.70
C PRO A 248 31.75 -9.12 -12.34
N ALA A 249 31.80 -7.82 -12.64
CA ALA A 249 32.98 -7.18 -13.23
C ALA A 249 34.18 -7.14 -12.27
N PHE A 250 33.93 -6.94 -10.97
CA PHE A 250 34.93 -7.07 -9.92
C PHE A 250 35.46 -8.52 -9.81
N LEU A 251 34.55 -9.50 -9.81
CA LEU A 251 34.90 -10.92 -9.75
C LEU A 251 35.75 -11.36 -10.95
N VAL A 252 35.41 -10.92 -12.17
CA VAL A 252 36.23 -11.13 -13.37
C VAL A 252 37.61 -10.49 -13.21
N SER A 253 37.69 -9.25 -12.73
CA SER A 253 38.96 -8.54 -12.54
C SER A 253 39.91 -9.25 -11.56
N CYS A 254 39.37 -9.85 -10.49
CA CYS A 254 40.15 -10.64 -9.54
C CYS A 254 40.60 -11.99 -10.12
N LEU A 255 39.71 -12.68 -10.84
CA LEU A 255 39.99 -14.02 -11.37
C LEU A 255 40.88 -13.99 -12.62
N ASP A 256 40.84 -12.95 -13.44
CA ASP A 256 41.61 -12.86 -14.68
C ASP A 256 43.13 -12.85 -14.44
N ARG A 257 43.57 -12.35 -13.28
CA ARG A 257 44.99 -12.32 -12.87
C ARG A 257 45.46 -13.56 -12.13
N SER A 258 44.55 -14.49 -11.83
CA SER A 258 44.86 -15.64 -10.99
C SER A 258 45.29 -16.86 -11.82
N ALA A 259 46.27 -17.61 -11.32
CA ALA A 259 46.63 -18.93 -11.88
C ALA A 259 45.48 -19.95 -11.80
N TRP A 260 44.39 -19.61 -11.11
CA TRP A 260 43.17 -20.42 -10.99
C TRP A 260 42.46 -20.61 -12.34
N LYS A 261 42.47 -19.58 -13.21
CA LYS A 261 41.82 -19.60 -14.54
C LYS A 261 42.35 -20.72 -15.44
N TYR A 262 43.65 -21.02 -15.35
CA TYR A 262 44.33 -21.99 -16.23
C TYR A 262 44.33 -23.42 -15.69
N ARG A 263 43.67 -23.71 -14.55
CA ARG A 263 43.57 -25.07 -14.02
C ARG A 263 42.40 -25.84 -14.62
N LYS A 264 42.65 -27.04 -15.15
CA LYS A 264 41.64 -27.98 -15.68
C LYS A 264 40.73 -27.28 -16.72
N ASN A 265 39.43 -27.51 -16.64
CA ASN A 265 38.44 -26.98 -17.58
C ASN A 265 37.88 -25.60 -17.18
N ARG A 266 38.50 -24.91 -16.20
CA ARG A 266 37.98 -23.64 -15.65
C ARG A 266 38.05 -22.48 -16.64
N LEU A 267 38.98 -22.53 -17.59
CA LEU A 267 39.10 -21.52 -18.64
C LEU A 267 37.85 -21.44 -19.53
N LEU A 268 37.23 -22.59 -19.82
CA LEU A 268 35.99 -22.65 -20.60
C LEU A 268 34.83 -22.03 -19.82
N LEU A 269 34.63 -22.44 -18.56
CA LEU A 269 33.60 -21.86 -17.68
C LEU A 269 33.77 -20.34 -17.50
N PHE A 270 35.00 -19.86 -17.32
CA PHE A 270 35.30 -18.44 -17.19
C PHE A 270 34.95 -17.65 -18.46
N ARG A 271 35.19 -18.24 -19.64
CA ARG A 271 34.91 -17.60 -20.93
C ARG A 271 33.42 -17.62 -21.26
N GLU A 272 32.70 -18.67 -20.91
CA GLU A 272 31.23 -18.72 -21.00
C GLU A 272 30.57 -17.68 -20.08
N PHE A 273 31.06 -17.55 -18.85
CA PHE A 273 30.59 -16.54 -17.90
C PHE A 273 30.84 -15.12 -18.40
N THR A 274 32.07 -14.82 -18.82
CA THR A 274 32.44 -13.47 -19.30
C THR A 274 31.71 -13.11 -20.60
N ALA A 275 31.39 -14.09 -21.46
CA ALA A 275 30.71 -13.86 -22.74
C ALA A 275 29.27 -13.33 -22.60
N LYS A 276 28.63 -13.53 -21.44
CA LYS A 276 27.24 -13.10 -21.16
C LYS A 276 27.13 -12.25 -19.89
N ILE A 277 28.25 -11.72 -19.41
CA ILE A 277 28.32 -11.12 -18.08
C ILE A 277 27.39 -9.91 -17.93
N HIS A 278 27.24 -9.09 -18.98
CA HIS A 278 26.41 -7.89 -18.94
C HIS A 278 24.93 -8.26 -18.99
N THR A 279 24.52 -9.21 -19.84
CA THR A 279 23.14 -9.70 -19.87
C THR A 279 22.76 -10.38 -18.55
N VAL A 280 23.59 -11.29 -18.02
CA VAL A 280 23.29 -12.00 -16.76
C VAL A 280 23.25 -11.02 -15.59
N SER A 281 24.20 -10.10 -15.52
CA SER A 281 24.23 -9.01 -14.54
C SER A 281 22.96 -8.15 -14.57
N THR A 282 22.56 -7.68 -15.75
CA THR A 282 21.38 -6.83 -15.92
C THR A 282 20.11 -7.60 -15.54
N ALA A 283 20.00 -8.87 -15.95
CA ALA A 283 18.86 -9.72 -15.62
C ALA A 283 18.76 -9.95 -14.11
N MET A 284 19.86 -10.27 -13.44
CA MET A 284 19.90 -10.47 -11.99
C MET A 284 19.59 -9.18 -11.22
N GLY A 285 20.11 -8.04 -11.68
CA GLY A 285 19.79 -6.73 -11.11
C GLY A 285 18.31 -6.40 -11.18
N ILE A 286 17.69 -6.58 -12.36
CA ILE A 286 16.24 -6.36 -12.54
C ILE A 286 15.44 -7.32 -11.66
N LEU A 287 15.77 -8.61 -11.67
CA LEU A 287 15.06 -9.61 -10.88
C LEU A 287 15.12 -9.30 -9.38
N SER A 288 16.28 -8.86 -8.90
CA SER A 288 16.48 -8.54 -7.48
C SER A 288 15.74 -7.27 -7.09
N VAL A 289 15.76 -6.22 -7.93
CA VAL A 289 14.96 -5.00 -7.70
C VAL A 289 13.47 -5.33 -7.63
N LEU A 290 12.95 -6.13 -8.57
CA LEU A 290 11.55 -6.52 -8.58
C LEU A 290 11.17 -7.35 -7.35
N LEU A 291 12.02 -8.30 -6.95
CA LEU A 291 11.81 -9.10 -5.75
C LEU A 291 11.79 -8.23 -4.48
N THR A 292 12.76 -7.34 -4.33
CA THR A 292 12.82 -6.47 -3.15
C THR A 292 11.65 -5.51 -3.09
N LEU A 293 11.25 -4.92 -4.23
CA LEU A 293 10.08 -4.05 -4.29
C LEU A 293 8.80 -4.81 -3.93
N SER A 294 8.68 -6.07 -4.36
CA SER A 294 7.57 -6.95 -3.96
C SER A 294 7.53 -7.19 -2.45
N LEU A 295 8.69 -7.44 -1.82
CA LEU A 295 8.78 -7.64 -0.37
C LEU A 295 8.46 -6.36 0.41
N ILE A 296 8.90 -5.20 -0.08
CA ILE A 296 8.57 -3.89 0.51
C ILE A 296 7.06 -3.67 0.47
N PHE A 297 6.42 -3.83 -0.69
CA PHE A 297 4.97 -3.66 -0.81
C PHE A 297 4.18 -4.65 0.05
N GLN A 298 4.65 -5.89 0.18
CA GLN A 298 4.05 -6.86 1.09
C GLN A 298 4.17 -6.41 2.56
N GLY A 299 5.34 -5.92 2.98
CA GLY A 299 5.56 -5.39 4.33
C GLY A 299 4.68 -4.18 4.64
N VAL A 300 4.57 -3.23 3.70
CA VAL A 300 3.66 -2.09 3.80
C VAL A 300 2.21 -2.56 3.92
N GLY A 301 1.78 -3.52 3.09
CA GLY A 301 0.44 -4.09 3.14
C GLY A 301 0.09 -4.72 4.50
N VAL A 302 1.02 -5.49 5.08
CA VAL A 302 0.84 -6.07 6.42
C VAL A 302 0.79 -4.99 7.50
N CYS A 303 1.62 -3.94 7.40
CA CYS A 303 1.59 -2.83 8.34
C CYS A 303 0.23 -2.10 8.31
N VAL A 304 -0.24 -1.74 7.11
CA VAL A 304 -1.55 -1.10 6.91
C VAL A 304 -2.68 -2.00 7.42
N TYR A 305 -2.63 -3.31 7.12
CA TYR A 305 -3.60 -4.26 7.65
C TYR A 305 -3.63 -4.26 9.18
N ARG A 306 -2.46 -4.32 9.84
CA ARG A 306 -2.40 -4.31 11.31
C ARG A 306 -2.93 -3.02 11.91
N ILE A 307 -2.66 -1.87 11.29
CA ILE A 307 -3.21 -0.58 11.72
C ILE A 307 -4.73 -0.58 11.56
N ALA A 308 -5.24 -1.03 10.41
CA ALA A 308 -6.68 -1.10 10.15
C ALA A 308 -7.39 -2.07 11.12
N ASP A 309 -6.83 -3.25 11.36
CA ASP A 309 -7.34 -4.26 12.29
C ASP A 309 -7.33 -3.76 13.75
N GLN A 310 -6.27 -3.06 14.16
CA GLN A 310 -6.20 -2.43 15.48
C GLN A 310 -7.22 -1.30 15.63
N ASN A 311 -7.39 -0.45 14.60
CA ASN A 311 -8.40 0.60 14.62
C ASN A 311 -9.81 0.01 14.66
N ALA A 312 -10.10 -1.02 13.87
CA ALA A 312 -11.39 -1.71 13.87
C ALA A 312 -11.68 -2.35 15.24
N ALA A 313 -10.67 -2.96 15.88
CA ALA A 313 -10.83 -3.54 17.22
C ALA A 313 -11.11 -2.49 18.31
N GLN A 314 -10.72 -1.23 18.10
CA GLN A 314 -10.94 -0.13 19.04
C GLN A 314 -12.29 0.58 18.83
N ASN A 315 -12.90 0.44 17.66
CA ASN A 315 -14.25 0.89 17.37
C ASN A 315 -15.24 -0.17 17.89
N VAL A 316 -15.58 -0.04 19.16
CA VAL A 316 -16.39 -1.03 19.90
C VAL A 316 -17.90 -0.85 19.74
N PHE A 317 -18.33 0.26 19.15
CA PHE A 317 -19.74 0.58 18.92
C PHE A 317 -20.04 0.50 17.42
N ASP A 318 -21.22 -0.03 17.08
CA ASP A 318 -21.64 -0.13 15.66
C ASP A 318 -22.03 1.24 15.10
N LEU A 319 -22.58 2.10 15.96
CA LEU A 319 -23.04 3.43 15.62
C LEU A 319 -22.75 4.37 16.79
N THR A 320 -22.13 5.51 16.49
CA THR A 320 -21.88 6.59 17.44
C THR A 320 -22.37 7.91 16.83
N ILE A 321 -23.16 8.67 17.57
CA ILE A 321 -23.64 10.01 17.19
C ILE A 321 -23.07 11.02 18.16
N LEU A 322 -22.43 12.05 17.61
CA LEU A 322 -21.90 13.18 18.35
C LEU A 322 -22.89 14.33 18.37
N HIS A 323 -23.05 14.95 19.53
CA HIS A 323 -23.74 16.22 19.69
C HIS A 323 -22.82 17.24 20.39
N GLU A 324 -22.76 18.44 19.83
CA GLU A 324 -22.01 19.55 20.41
C GLU A 324 -22.76 20.11 21.64
N GLY A 325 -22.11 20.14 22.81
CA GLY A 325 -22.69 20.68 24.05
C GLY A 325 -23.39 19.67 24.98
N GLU A 326 -24.14 20.20 25.96
CA GLU A 326 -24.82 19.42 27.01
C GLU A 326 -26.12 18.77 26.52
N ALA A 327 -26.19 17.44 26.67
CA ALA A 327 -27.42 16.64 26.60
C ALA A 327 -28.21 16.83 25.29
N GLY A 328 -27.58 16.46 24.17
CA GLY A 328 -28.29 16.30 22.90
C GLY A 328 -29.49 15.38 23.05
N ASP A 329 -30.64 15.75 22.48
CA ASP A 329 -31.80 14.87 22.42
C ASP A 329 -31.57 13.80 21.35
N PHE A 330 -31.17 12.60 21.79
CA PHE A 330 -30.94 11.45 20.92
C PHE A 330 -32.21 10.63 20.64
N SER A 331 -33.36 11.02 21.21
CA SER A 331 -34.60 10.23 21.14
C SER A 331 -35.08 10.01 19.71
N ALA A 332 -34.89 10.99 18.82
CA ALA A 332 -35.26 10.89 17.41
C ALA A 332 -34.42 9.82 16.68
N TYR A 333 -33.10 9.83 16.90
CA TYR A 333 -32.18 8.84 16.34
C TYR A 333 -32.45 7.44 16.88
N GLU A 334 -32.69 7.32 18.18
CA GLU A 334 -33.01 6.04 18.81
C GLU A 334 -34.34 5.46 18.29
N ALA A 335 -35.36 6.30 18.12
CA ALA A 335 -36.65 5.90 17.55
C ALA A 335 -36.51 5.46 16.09
N PHE A 336 -35.73 6.19 15.29
CA PHE A 336 -35.44 5.84 13.90
C PHE A 336 -34.70 4.50 13.81
N LEU A 337 -33.64 4.31 14.60
CA LEU A 337 -32.85 3.08 14.62
C LEU A 337 -33.72 1.86 14.98
N LYS A 338 -34.51 1.97 16.06
CA LYS A 338 -35.43 0.91 16.52
C LYS A 338 -36.52 0.56 15.50
N SER A 339 -36.90 1.48 14.62
CA SER A 339 -37.93 1.24 13.60
C SER A 339 -37.45 0.35 12.44
N ARG A 340 -36.13 0.23 12.25
CA ARG A 340 -35.50 -0.40 11.08
C ARG A 340 -34.60 -1.58 11.46
N LEU A 341 -33.93 -1.52 12.61
CA LEU A 341 -32.96 -2.53 13.05
C LEU A 341 -33.21 -2.95 14.52
N PRO A 342 -33.00 -4.23 14.87
CA PRO A 342 -33.00 -4.66 16.27
C PRO A 342 -31.77 -4.09 16.98
N VAL A 343 -32.01 -3.27 18.00
CA VAL A 343 -30.98 -2.70 18.87
C VAL A 343 -30.82 -3.59 20.10
N LYS A 344 -29.61 -4.10 20.35
CA LYS A 344 -29.28 -4.88 21.56
C LYS A 344 -29.26 -3.98 22.79
N SER A 345 -28.59 -2.84 22.65
CA SER A 345 -28.37 -1.87 23.73
C SER A 345 -27.99 -0.53 23.13
N SER A 346 -28.37 0.55 23.81
CA SER A 346 -28.00 1.92 23.48
C SER A 346 -27.83 2.72 24.75
N HIS A 347 -26.89 3.67 24.75
CA HIS A 347 -26.62 4.55 25.89
C HIS A 347 -26.18 5.92 25.40
N SER A 348 -26.61 6.98 26.09
CA SER A 348 -26.14 8.36 25.86
C SER A 348 -25.34 8.84 27.05
N TRP A 349 -24.20 9.46 26.82
CA TRP A 349 -23.37 10.02 27.88
C TRP A 349 -22.64 11.28 27.42
N PRO A 350 -22.46 12.26 28.32
CA PRO A 350 -21.57 13.39 28.10
C PRO A 350 -20.11 13.07 28.45
N ILE A 351 -19.18 13.71 27.75
CA ILE A 351 -17.77 13.79 28.10
C ILE A 351 -17.50 15.14 28.75
N TYR A 352 -16.79 15.10 29.87
CA TYR A 352 -16.51 16.24 30.73
C TYR A 352 -15.03 16.65 30.65
N THR A 353 -14.71 17.84 31.15
CA THR A 353 -13.33 18.26 31.42
C THR A 353 -13.25 19.08 32.69
N ASP A 354 -12.12 18.94 33.40
CA ASP A 354 -11.76 19.78 34.54
C ASP A 354 -10.86 20.97 34.15
N GLY A 355 -10.56 21.11 32.84
CA GLY A 355 -9.71 22.16 32.30
C GLY A 355 -8.21 21.98 32.55
N LYS A 356 -7.79 20.87 33.18
CA LYS A 356 -6.37 20.56 33.42
C LYS A 356 -5.76 19.83 32.22
N THR A 357 -4.43 19.76 32.17
CA THR A 357 -3.66 19.11 31.09
C THR A 357 -2.68 18.07 31.64
N ASP A 358 -2.91 17.61 32.87
CA ASP A 358 -1.95 16.83 33.64
C ASP A 358 -1.63 15.47 33.00
N PHE A 359 -2.63 14.82 32.43
CA PHE A 359 -2.47 13.56 31.69
C PHE A 359 -2.11 13.81 30.24
N LEU A 360 -2.68 14.86 29.64
CA LEU A 360 -2.37 15.29 28.27
C LEU A 360 -0.87 15.58 28.08
N ASP A 361 -0.24 16.29 29.01
CA ASP A 361 1.18 16.66 28.93
C ASP A 361 2.10 15.44 29.06
N VAL A 362 1.69 14.44 29.85
CA VAL A 362 2.42 13.18 29.97
C VAL A 362 2.26 12.35 28.70
N LYS A 363 1.04 12.27 28.17
CA LYS A 363 0.77 11.62 26.89
C LYS A 363 1.62 12.23 25.77
N ASN A 364 1.58 13.54 25.63
CA ASN A 364 2.30 14.25 24.57
C ASN A 364 3.82 14.04 24.67
N ARG A 365 4.37 13.98 25.89
CA ARG A 365 5.78 13.61 26.10
C ARG A 365 6.08 12.17 25.72
N ALA A 366 5.21 11.22 26.08
CA ALA A 366 5.37 9.81 25.70
C ALA A 366 5.29 9.61 24.17
N VAL A 367 4.35 10.29 23.52
CA VAL A 367 4.20 10.27 22.05
C VAL A 367 5.40 10.92 21.37
N ALA A 368 5.88 12.07 21.86
CA ALA A 368 7.07 12.73 21.33
C ALA A 368 8.34 11.88 21.50
N ALA A 369 8.46 11.15 22.61
CA ALA A 369 9.57 10.21 22.84
C ALA A 369 9.54 9.01 21.88
N SER A 370 8.39 8.71 21.28
CA SER A 370 8.23 7.68 20.24
C SER A 370 8.44 8.20 18.80
N GLY A 371 8.99 9.41 18.65
CA GLY A 371 9.29 10.00 17.33
C GLY A 371 8.08 10.58 16.60
N HIS A 372 6.89 10.56 17.22
CA HIS A 372 5.66 11.09 16.63
C HIS A 372 5.41 12.52 17.12
N THR A 373 5.18 13.45 16.19
CA THR A 373 4.68 14.79 16.54
C THR A 373 3.16 14.71 16.57
N GLY A 374 2.58 14.68 17.77
CA GLY A 374 1.13 14.70 17.92
C GLY A 374 0.56 15.99 17.33
N SER A 375 -0.28 15.90 16.30
CA SER A 375 -1.20 16.99 15.97
C SER A 375 -2.48 16.74 16.75
N LEU A 376 -2.85 17.65 17.65
CA LEU A 376 -4.20 17.72 18.20
C LEU A 376 -4.99 18.71 17.33
N PRO A 377 -5.79 18.23 16.36
CA PRO A 377 -6.52 19.13 15.48
C PRO A 377 -7.75 19.78 16.15
N TYR A 378 -8.28 19.19 17.22
CA TYR A 378 -9.54 19.62 17.84
C TYR A 378 -9.32 20.34 19.18
N THR A 379 -10.06 21.42 19.39
CA THR A 379 -10.03 22.27 20.59
C THR A 379 -10.47 21.54 21.85
N GLU A 380 -11.35 20.56 21.69
CA GLU A 380 -12.01 19.72 22.69
C GLU A 380 -11.02 18.79 23.41
N TYR A 381 -9.87 18.49 22.80
CA TYR A 381 -8.82 17.63 23.36
C TYR A 381 -7.59 18.39 23.85
N GLN A 382 -7.73 19.70 24.08
CA GLN A 382 -6.67 20.52 24.68
C GLN A 382 -6.60 20.37 26.20
N THR A 383 -7.55 19.67 26.80
CA THR A 383 -7.64 19.41 28.24
C THR A 383 -7.95 17.93 28.50
N ASP A 384 -7.74 17.49 29.74
CA ASP A 384 -8.01 16.13 30.17
C ASP A 384 -9.53 15.86 30.12
N THR A 385 -9.91 14.78 29.43
CA THR A 385 -11.31 14.37 29.23
C THR A 385 -11.74 13.35 30.28
N CYS A 386 -12.96 13.49 30.78
CA CYS A 386 -13.50 12.74 31.91
C CYS A 386 -14.88 12.14 31.59
N MET A 387 -15.23 11.05 32.27
CA MET A 387 -16.51 10.35 32.17
C MET A 387 -17.01 9.95 33.56
N ARG A 388 -18.33 9.92 33.76
CA ARG A 388 -18.96 9.43 34.99
C ARG A 388 -18.71 7.93 35.19
N GLN A 389 -18.56 7.51 36.45
CA GLN A 389 -18.48 6.09 36.79
C GLN A 389 -19.74 5.32 36.37
N SER A 390 -20.93 5.90 36.54
CA SER A 390 -22.20 5.28 36.11
C SER A 390 -22.23 5.01 34.60
N ASP A 391 -21.87 6.01 33.79
CA ASP A 391 -21.78 5.88 32.33
C ASP A 391 -20.71 4.86 31.93
N TYR A 392 -19.54 4.89 32.57
CA TYR A 392 -18.47 3.94 32.32
C TYR A 392 -18.90 2.48 32.58
N LEU A 393 -19.60 2.23 33.70
CA LEU A 393 -20.11 0.90 34.04
C LEU A 393 -21.22 0.46 33.07
N ALA A 394 -22.11 1.38 32.67
CA ALA A 394 -23.15 1.10 31.68
C ALA A 394 -22.53 0.68 30.34
N LEU A 395 -21.55 1.41 29.84
CA LEU A 395 -20.84 1.10 28.60
C LEU A 395 -20.06 -0.22 28.68
N ARG A 396 -19.37 -0.51 29.79
CA ARG A 396 -18.71 -1.81 29.98
C ARG A 396 -19.70 -2.96 29.96
N SER A 397 -20.88 -2.79 30.58
CA SER A 397 -21.92 -3.81 30.59
C SER A 397 -22.51 -4.02 29.18
N MET A 398 -22.67 -2.93 28.42
CA MET A 398 -23.13 -2.94 27.04
C MET A 398 -22.15 -3.69 26.13
N LEU A 399 -20.84 -3.52 26.34
CA LEU A 399 -19.78 -4.21 25.61
C LEU A 399 -19.52 -5.65 26.09
N GLY A 400 -20.18 -6.10 27.16
CA GLY A 400 -20.02 -7.45 27.72
C GLY A 400 -18.71 -7.69 28.46
N TYR A 401 -18.07 -6.62 28.97
CA TYR A 401 -16.85 -6.74 29.78
C TYR A 401 -17.15 -7.22 31.20
N GLU A 402 -16.12 -7.75 31.88
CA GLU A 402 -16.24 -8.18 33.27
C GLU A 402 -16.69 -7.02 34.17
N SER A 403 -17.62 -7.33 35.07
CA SER A 403 -18.16 -6.36 36.03
C SER A 403 -17.08 -5.95 37.02
N VAL A 404 -16.72 -4.67 37.02
CA VAL A 404 -15.74 -4.10 37.95
C VAL A 404 -16.49 -3.32 39.03
N SER A 405 -16.12 -3.53 40.29
CA SER A 405 -16.60 -2.70 41.40
C SER A 405 -15.68 -1.48 41.54
N LEU A 406 -16.21 -0.29 41.24
CA LEU A 406 -15.50 0.97 41.41
C LEU A 406 -15.86 1.61 42.75
N ASP A 407 -14.87 2.20 43.43
CA ASP A 407 -15.10 2.95 44.65
C ASP A 407 -15.66 4.34 44.28
N PRO A 408 -16.83 4.73 44.82
CA PRO A 408 -17.45 6.03 44.54
C PRO A 408 -16.64 7.24 45.07
N SER A 409 -15.55 7.01 45.79
CA SER A 409 -14.65 8.05 46.31
C SER A 409 -13.33 8.19 45.55
N LEU A 410 -13.09 7.37 44.52
CA LEU A 410 -11.83 7.36 43.77
C LEU A 410 -12.03 7.58 42.27
N CYS A 411 -11.02 8.17 41.64
CA CYS A 411 -10.91 8.29 40.20
C CYS A 411 -10.12 7.13 39.60
N TYR A 412 -10.43 6.78 38.37
CA TYR A 412 -9.77 5.72 37.60
C TYR A 412 -9.34 6.25 36.23
N VAL A 413 -8.52 5.49 35.50
CA VAL A 413 -8.05 5.88 34.16
C VAL A 413 -8.33 4.73 33.20
N HIS A 414 -8.91 5.05 32.05
CA HIS A 414 -9.00 4.12 30.94
C HIS A 414 -8.12 4.64 29.80
N CYS A 415 -7.16 3.87 29.32
CA CYS A 415 -6.24 4.32 28.28
C CYS A 415 -5.80 3.20 27.35
N LEU A 416 -5.28 3.57 26.19
CA LEU A 416 -4.62 2.61 25.30
C LEU A 416 -3.50 1.85 26.02
N PRO A 417 -3.26 0.56 25.69
CA PRO A 417 -2.23 -0.26 26.34
C PRO A 417 -0.83 0.37 26.35
N ALA A 418 -0.50 1.17 25.33
CA ALA A 418 0.78 1.87 25.22
C ALA A 418 1.02 2.93 26.32
N LEU A 419 -0.05 3.52 26.86
CA LEU A 419 0.02 4.58 27.88
C LEU A 419 -0.05 4.06 29.32
N ARG A 420 -0.39 2.77 29.52
CA ARG A 420 -0.62 2.17 30.84
C ARG A 420 0.52 2.43 31.82
N ASN A 421 1.75 2.10 31.44
CA ASN A 421 2.91 2.24 32.32
C ASN A 421 3.21 3.72 32.62
N VAL A 422 3.00 4.59 31.63
CA VAL A 422 3.28 6.03 31.76
C VAL A 422 2.30 6.66 32.75
N PHE A 423 1.02 6.28 32.70
CA PHE A 423 0.01 6.77 33.64
C PHE A 423 0.10 6.12 35.01
N ASP A 424 0.48 4.84 35.12
CA ASP A 424 0.76 4.19 36.41
C ASP A 424 1.89 4.91 37.15
N GLU A 425 2.98 5.21 36.44
CA GLU A 425 4.10 5.96 37.00
C GLU A 425 3.68 7.38 37.43
N LEU A 426 2.85 8.06 36.62
CA LEU A 426 2.33 9.39 36.93
C LEU A 426 1.52 9.41 38.23
N ILE A 427 0.62 8.45 38.41
CA ILE A 427 -0.25 8.34 39.58
C ILE A 427 0.58 8.03 40.83
N ARG A 428 1.56 7.13 40.73
CA ARG A 428 2.45 6.76 41.84
C ARG A 428 3.38 7.88 42.28
N GLN A 429 3.89 8.68 41.32
CA GLN A 429 4.80 9.78 41.62
C GLN A 429 4.09 10.99 42.25
N ASN A 430 2.80 11.18 41.97
CA ASN A 430 2.04 12.36 42.42
C ASN A 430 0.70 11.97 43.06
N PRO A 431 0.70 11.37 44.27
CA PRO A 431 -0.51 10.88 44.92
C PRO A 431 -1.50 11.98 45.34
N GLU A 432 -1.08 13.25 45.37
CA GLU A 432 -1.96 14.39 45.66
C GLU A 432 -2.82 14.82 44.45
N ARG A 433 -2.55 14.28 43.26
CA ARG A 433 -3.32 14.61 42.04
C ARG A 433 -4.76 14.14 42.18
N ASN A 434 -5.66 15.01 41.72
CA ASN A 434 -7.09 14.77 41.75
C ASN A 434 -7.76 15.30 40.48
N CYS A 435 -8.89 14.68 40.15
CA CYS A 435 -9.83 15.18 39.15
C CYS A 435 -11.18 15.43 39.84
N GLY A 436 -11.76 16.60 39.63
CA GLY A 436 -13.01 17.00 40.31
C GLY A 436 -12.95 17.00 41.85
N GLY A 437 -11.74 17.03 42.44
CA GLY A 437 -11.51 16.97 43.89
C GLY A 437 -11.36 15.55 44.48
N TYR A 438 -11.33 14.51 43.66
CA TYR A 438 -11.19 13.11 44.08
C TYR A 438 -9.84 12.51 43.63
N ALA A 439 -9.21 11.71 44.50
CA ALA A 439 -7.90 11.11 44.27
C ALA A 439 -7.96 9.90 43.32
N PHE A 440 -6.86 9.60 42.63
CA PHE A 440 -6.78 8.45 41.74
C PHE A 440 -6.45 7.14 42.49
N CYS A 441 -7.07 6.04 42.06
CA CYS A 441 -6.75 4.71 42.55
C CYS A 441 -5.42 4.21 41.96
N ALA A 442 -4.50 3.72 42.81
CA ALA A 442 -3.18 3.27 42.41
C ALA A 442 -3.18 2.06 41.45
N ASP A 443 -4.16 1.17 41.56
CA ASP A 443 -4.33 0.00 40.67
C ASP A 443 -5.54 0.18 39.73
N GLY A 444 -5.92 1.42 39.45
CA GLY A 444 -7.17 1.78 38.78
C GLY A 444 -7.07 2.03 37.26
N ILE A 445 -6.17 1.33 36.55
CA ILE A 445 -5.94 1.56 35.12
C ILE A 445 -6.52 0.42 34.27
N PHE A 446 -7.40 0.77 33.34
CA PHE A 446 -8.07 -0.13 32.40
C PHE A 446 -7.58 0.14 30.96
N CYS A 447 -7.57 -0.91 30.12
CA CYS A 447 -7.02 -0.83 28.77
C CYS A 447 -7.76 -1.70 27.73
N GLU A 448 -8.96 -2.18 28.08
CA GLU A 448 -9.79 -2.87 27.10
C GLU A 448 -10.19 -1.91 25.95
N PRO A 449 -10.55 -2.40 24.76
CA PRO A 449 -11.07 -1.51 23.72
C PRO A 449 -12.28 -0.71 24.23
N PHE A 450 -12.31 0.61 24.02
CA PHE A 450 -13.37 1.45 24.59
C PHE A 450 -13.70 2.68 23.74
N GLY A 451 -13.39 2.69 22.43
CA GLY A 451 -13.73 3.80 21.54
C GLY A 451 -12.84 5.03 21.71
N GLN A 452 -11.53 4.85 21.88
CA GLN A 452 -10.58 5.93 22.26
C GLN A 452 -9.72 6.44 21.09
N LEU A 453 -9.82 5.81 19.92
CA LEU A 453 -9.06 6.15 18.71
C LEU A 453 -9.87 6.94 17.68
N GLU A 454 -11.17 7.12 17.90
CA GLU A 454 -12.03 7.89 17.02
C GLU A 454 -11.74 9.39 17.17
N ALA A 455 -12.00 10.15 16.09
CA ALA A 455 -11.84 11.62 16.13
C ALA A 455 -12.71 12.25 17.22
N TYR A 456 -13.86 11.66 17.52
CA TYR A 456 -14.74 12.00 18.63
C TYR A 456 -15.30 10.70 19.24
N GLY A 457 -14.74 10.29 20.37
CA GLY A 457 -15.11 9.05 21.08
C GLY A 457 -14.95 9.20 22.60
N ASN A 458 -14.61 8.12 23.29
CA ASN A 458 -14.34 8.16 24.73
C ASN A 458 -12.96 8.74 25.04
N GLY A 459 -12.86 10.06 24.90
CA GLY A 459 -11.58 10.77 24.99
C GLY A 459 -10.73 10.60 23.74
N LEU A 460 -9.43 10.90 23.84
CA LEU A 460 -8.45 10.73 22.76
C LEU A 460 -7.20 10.05 23.31
N ASP A 461 -7.05 8.76 23.01
CA ASP A 461 -6.11 7.78 23.58
C ASP A 461 -6.38 7.39 25.04
N TYR A 462 -7.11 8.22 25.79
CA TYR A 462 -7.47 7.98 27.18
C TYR A 462 -8.69 8.78 27.63
N VAL A 463 -9.32 8.35 28.72
CA VAL A 463 -10.39 9.05 29.45
C VAL A 463 -10.24 8.81 30.95
N LEU A 464 -10.48 9.84 31.75
CA LEU A 464 -10.49 9.77 33.21
C LEU A 464 -11.89 9.39 33.68
N ILE A 465 -12.00 8.45 34.61
CA ILE A 465 -13.27 8.00 35.16
C ILE A 465 -13.43 8.64 36.53
N VAL A 466 -14.44 9.48 36.70
CA VAL A 466 -14.66 10.26 37.92
C VAL A 466 -15.96 9.85 38.61
N PRO A 467 -16.05 9.95 39.94
CA PRO A 467 -17.31 9.75 40.66
C PRO A 467 -18.43 10.63 40.09
N ASP A 468 -19.66 10.12 40.09
CA ASP A 468 -20.81 10.83 39.51
C ASP A 468 -20.99 12.23 40.11
N GLN A 469 -20.75 12.38 41.42
CA GLN A 469 -20.82 13.66 42.13
C GLN A 469 -19.73 14.66 41.72
N ALA A 470 -18.59 14.16 41.24
CA ALA A 470 -17.51 14.99 40.74
C ALA A 470 -17.87 15.61 39.39
N ALA A 471 -18.55 14.84 38.53
CA ALA A 471 -18.94 15.25 37.18
C ALA A 471 -19.90 16.44 37.18
N ASP A 472 -20.75 16.59 38.19
CA ASP A 472 -21.66 17.75 38.32
C ASP A 472 -20.93 19.10 38.49
N ARG A 473 -19.62 19.07 38.78
CA ARG A 473 -18.76 20.26 38.92
C ARG A 473 -17.86 20.50 37.72
N LEU A 474 -17.92 19.62 36.72
CA LEU A 474 -17.09 19.67 35.52
C LEU A 474 -17.87 20.28 34.36
N ASN A 475 -17.14 20.81 33.38
CA ASN A 475 -17.76 21.35 32.18
C ASN A 475 -17.94 20.23 31.15
N VAL A 476 -19.09 20.17 30.49
CA VAL A 476 -19.29 19.25 29.37
C VAL A 476 -18.62 19.78 28.11
N VAL A 477 -17.93 18.88 27.41
CA VAL A 477 -17.23 19.16 26.15
C VAL A 477 -18.15 18.79 24.98
N TYR A 478 -18.65 17.57 24.97
CA TYR A 478 -19.61 17.07 23.98
C TYR A 478 -20.41 15.90 24.56
N SER A 479 -21.51 15.56 23.89
CA SER A 479 -22.34 14.40 24.23
C SER A 479 -22.29 13.35 23.14
N LEU A 480 -22.21 12.09 23.54
CA LEU A 480 -22.21 10.93 22.66
C LEU A 480 -23.46 10.09 22.91
N TRP A 481 -23.93 9.46 21.86
CA TRP A 481 -24.84 8.33 21.94
C TRP A 481 -24.30 7.20 21.10
N ALA A 482 -24.30 5.98 21.65
CA ALA A 482 -23.87 4.81 20.93
C ALA A 482 -24.88 3.68 21.03
N ALA A 483 -24.90 2.85 19.99
CA ALA A 483 -25.77 1.69 19.88
C ALA A 483 -24.99 0.44 19.43
N LEU A 484 -25.40 -0.71 19.96
CA LEU A 484 -25.05 -2.03 19.46
C LEU A 484 -26.28 -2.64 18.79
N THR A 485 -26.09 -3.10 17.56
CA THR A 485 -27.13 -3.60 16.68
C THR A 485 -26.96 -5.10 16.43
N GLU A 486 -28.04 -5.79 16.04
CA GLU A 486 -27.95 -7.21 15.66
C GLU A 486 -27.47 -7.42 14.21
N GLY A 487 -27.36 -6.36 13.41
CA GLY A 487 -26.89 -6.39 12.03
C GLY A 487 -26.27 -5.07 11.61
N THR A 488 -25.37 -5.09 10.62
CA THR A 488 -24.62 -3.90 10.20
C THR A 488 -25.52 -2.91 9.45
N PRO A 489 -25.58 -1.62 9.86
CA PRO A 489 -26.33 -0.62 9.11
C PRO A 489 -25.65 -0.36 7.75
N ASP A 490 -26.39 -0.50 6.65
CA ASP A 490 -25.88 -0.22 5.30
C ASP A 490 -25.68 1.30 5.11
N SER A 491 -24.79 1.67 4.20
CA SER A 491 -24.48 3.04 3.80
C SER A 491 -25.71 3.91 3.49
N LEU A 492 -26.74 3.35 2.85
CA LEU A 492 -28.00 4.05 2.56
C LEU A 492 -28.78 4.38 3.84
N PHE A 493 -28.76 3.48 4.82
CA PHE A 493 -29.42 3.69 6.11
C PHE A 493 -28.74 4.82 6.89
N LEU A 494 -27.41 4.90 6.84
CA LEU A 494 -26.66 5.98 7.48
C LEU A 494 -26.93 7.35 6.83
N GLN A 495 -27.13 7.39 5.51
CA GLN A 495 -27.52 8.61 4.81
C GLN A 495 -28.93 9.08 5.22
N GLU A 496 -29.91 8.17 5.26
CA GLU A 496 -31.28 8.48 5.71
C GLU A 496 -31.33 8.96 7.17
N MET A 497 -30.40 8.49 8.01
CA MET A 497 -30.31 8.92 9.41
C MET A 497 -29.69 10.32 9.58
N ALA A 498 -28.90 10.77 8.60
CA ALA A 498 -28.25 12.09 8.62
C ALA A 498 -29.12 13.22 8.04
N GLU A 499 -30.16 12.88 7.26
CA GLU A 499 -31.18 13.79 6.72
C GLU A 499 -32.32 14.04 7.72
#